data_AF-A7T5G8-F1
#
_entry.id   AF-A7T5G8-F1
#
_cell.length_a   1.000
_cell.length_b   1.000
_cell.length_c   1.000
_cell.angle_alpha   90.00
_cell.angle_beta   90.00
_cell.angle_gamma   90.00
#
_symmetry.space_group_name_H-M   'P 1'
#
loop_
_entity.id
_entity.type
_entity.pdbx_description
1 polymer ?
#
loop_
_entity_poly.entity_id
_entity_poly.type
_entity_poly.pdbx_seq_one_letter_code
_entity_poly.pdbx_strand_id
1 'polypeptide(L)'
;MNTRRKKWSAIVLTCQNKASAHAFNRELELCQKKGLIDKTTLLLALEDPKARVGSGGATLNALLVVTEHLSAQAGFLTVESKVLQDADILIMHMVS
;
A
#
# COMPACT_ATOMS: atom_id res chain seq x y z
N MET A 1 -14.60 3.38 -25.66
CA MET A 1 -14.85 3.73 -24.24
C MET A 1 -13.51 3.96 -23.56
N ASN A 2 -13.21 5.21 -23.19
CA ASN A 2 -11.96 5.54 -22.51
C ASN A 2 -12.16 5.25 -21.01
N THR A 3 -11.81 4.06 -20.56
CA THR A 3 -11.88 3.69 -19.14
C THR A 3 -10.79 4.46 -18.41
N ARG A 4 -11.12 5.65 -17.87
CA ARG A 4 -10.21 6.36 -16.95
C ARG A 4 -9.92 5.42 -15.78
N ARG A 5 -8.71 4.87 -15.73
CA ARG A 5 -8.26 4.07 -14.60
C ARG A 5 -8.28 4.95 -13.35
N LYS A 6 -8.88 4.46 -12.27
CA LYS A 6 -8.89 5.17 -10.99
C LYS A 6 -7.44 5.41 -10.58
N LYS A 7 -7.11 6.67 -10.28
CA LYS A 7 -5.80 7.06 -9.76
C LYS A 7 -5.81 6.83 -8.26
N TRP A 8 -5.06 5.84 -7.80
CA TRP A 8 -4.91 5.56 -6.37
C TRP A 8 -3.83 6.45 -5.77
N SER A 9 -4.03 6.89 -4.53
CA SER A 9 -2.98 7.53 -3.75
C SER A 9 -1.98 6.49 -3.24
N ALA A 10 -2.48 5.32 -2.82
CA ALA A 10 -1.64 4.19 -2.43
C ALA A 10 -2.29 2.83 -2.73
N ILE A 11 -1.47 1.82 -3.01
CA ILE A 11 -1.85 0.41 -3.08
C ILE A 11 -0.95 -0.37 -2.12
N VAL A 12 -1.57 -1.09 -1.19
CA VAL A 12 -0.88 -1.91 -0.19
C VAL A 12 -1.27 -3.37 -0.36
N LEU A 13 -0.27 -4.23 -0.46
CA LEU A 13 -0.42 -5.67 -0.32
C LEU A 13 0.03 -6.07 1.08
N THR A 14 -0.77 -6.86 1.80
CA THR A 14 -0.29 -7.52 3.02
C THR A 14 -0.20 -9.02 2.79
N CYS A 15 0.79 -9.67 3.41
CA CYS A 15 0.99 -11.11 3.27
C CYS A 15 1.72 -11.69 4.48
N GLN A 16 1.53 -12.98 4.75
CA GLN A 16 2.07 -13.62 5.95
C GLN A 16 3.57 -13.94 5.90
N ASN A 17 4.20 -13.89 4.71
CA ASN A 17 5.57 -14.33 4.50
C ASN A 17 6.42 -13.24 3.86
N LYS A 18 7.59 -12.97 4.45
CA LYS A 18 8.60 -12.04 3.91
C LYS A 18 9.01 -12.33 2.47
N ALA A 19 9.14 -13.59 2.08
CA ALA A 19 9.49 -13.95 0.71
C ALA A 19 8.40 -13.51 -0.28
N SER A 20 7.13 -13.68 0.09
CA SER A 20 5.97 -13.21 -0.67
C SER A 20 5.96 -11.68 -0.76
N ALA A 21 6.25 -10.96 0.33
CA ALA A 21 6.31 -9.49 0.33
C ALA A 21 7.35 -8.96 -0.69
N HIS A 22 8.53 -9.57 -0.77
CA HIS A 22 9.55 -9.20 -1.76
C HIS A 22 9.09 -9.47 -3.20
N ALA A 23 8.48 -10.63 -3.46
CA ALA A 23 7.93 -10.96 -4.77
C ALA A 23 6.83 -9.97 -5.18
N PHE A 24 5.93 -9.64 -4.26
CA PHE A 24 4.85 -8.69 -4.50
C PHE A 24 5.36 -7.28 -4.77
N ASN A 25 6.34 -6.78 -4.03
CA ASN A 25 6.99 -5.50 -4.33
C ASN A 25 7.54 -5.48 -5.75
N ARG A 26 8.18 -6.57 -6.19
CA ARG A 26 8.74 -6.66 -7.54
C ARG A 26 7.65 -6.64 -8.62
N GLU A 27 6.55 -7.36 -8.42
CA GLU A 27 5.42 -7.35 -9.35
C GLU A 27 4.76 -5.97 -9.41
N LEU A 28 4.57 -5.30 -8.28
CA LEU A 28 4.04 -3.93 -8.22
C LEU A 28 4.91 -2.95 -9.01
N GLU A 29 6.24 -3.01 -8.86
CA GLU A 29 7.19 -2.22 -9.67
C GLU A 29 7.05 -2.50 -11.17
N LEU A 30 6.90 -3.77 -11.56
CA LEU A 30 6.72 -4.15 -12.96
C LEU A 30 5.39 -3.62 -13.52
N CYS A 31 4.31 -3.72 -12.76
CA CYS A 31 3.01 -3.16 -13.11
C CYS A 31 3.09 -1.64 -13.32
N GLN A 32 3.79 -0.92 -12.44
CA GLN A 32 3.99 0.53 -12.59
C GLN A 32 4.85 0.87 -13.81
N LYS A 33 5.95 0.13 -14.04
CA LYS A 33 6.81 0.31 -15.23
C LYS A 33 6.07 0.07 -16.55
N LYS A 34 5.14 -0.89 -16.56
CA LYS A 34 4.27 -1.20 -17.70
C LYS A 34 3.13 -0.19 -17.88
N GLY A 35 3.00 0.80 -16.99
CA GLY A 35 1.90 1.78 -17.02
C GLY A 35 0.54 1.18 -16.66
N LEU A 36 0.53 0.01 -16.00
CA LEU A 36 -0.71 -0.57 -15.46
C LEU A 36 -1.19 0.21 -14.23
N ILE A 37 -0.24 0.67 -13.43
CA ILE A 37 -0.45 1.54 -12.27
C ILE A 37 0.20 2.89 -12.53
N ASP A 38 -0.46 3.96 -12.10
CA ASP A 38 0.06 5.32 -12.24
C ASP A 38 1.38 5.50 -11.46
N LYS A 39 2.34 6.22 -12.04
CA LYS A 39 3.68 6.43 -11.46
C LYS A 39 3.66 7.21 -10.14
N THR A 40 2.61 7.96 -9.87
CA THR A 40 2.45 8.72 -8.62
C THR A 40 1.77 7.92 -7.52
N THR A 41 1.29 6.70 -7.82
CA THR A 41 0.72 5.80 -6.81
C THR A 41 1.83 5.28 -5.91
N LEU A 42 1.68 5.43 -4.59
CA LEU A 42 2.53 4.78 -3.61
C LEU A 42 2.26 3.27 -3.60
N LEU A 43 3.30 2.43 -3.72
CA LEU A 43 3.20 0.98 -3.77
C LEU A 43 3.95 0.36 -2.60
N LEU A 44 3.26 -0.47 -1.81
CA LEU A 44 3.83 -1.13 -0.64
C LEU A 44 3.40 -2.60 -0.59
N ALA A 45 4.34 -3.51 -0.34
CA ALA A 45 4.03 -4.86 0.12
C ALA A 45 4.60 -5.08 1.52
N LEU A 46 3.71 -5.39 2.46
CA LEU A 46 3.96 -5.52 3.89
C LEU A 46 3.85 -6.97 4.32
N GLU A 47 4.76 -7.37 5.21
CA GLU A 47 4.63 -8.62 5.96
C GLU A 47 3.66 -8.39 7.12
N ASP A 48 2.73 -9.34 7.33
CA ASP A 48 1.90 -9.34 8.52
C ASP A 48 2.81 -9.56 9.75
N PRO A 49 2.61 -8.81 10.86
CA PRO A 49 3.39 -9.01 12.07
C PRO A 49 3.38 -10.49 12.48
N LYS A 50 4.52 -11.01 12.96
CA LYS A 50 4.68 -12.45 13.31
C LYS A 50 3.66 -12.98 14.34
N ALA A 51 3.07 -12.10 15.14
CA ALA A 51 1.89 -12.44 15.92
C ALA A 51 0.70 -12.49 14.97
N ARG A 52 -0.01 -13.62 14.84
CA ARG A 52 -1.24 -13.74 14.03
C ARG A 52 -2.29 -12.71 14.48
N VAL A 53 -2.19 -11.47 14.00
CA VAL A 53 -3.02 -10.32 14.39
C VAL A 53 -4.39 -10.32 13.69
N GLY A 54 -4.68 -11.38 12.92
CA GLY A 54 -5.90 -11.48 12.11
C GLY A 54 -5.93 -10.45 10.98
N SER A 55 -6.95 -10.51 10.12
CA SER A 55 -7.12 -9.58 9.01
C SER A 55 -7.22 -8.12 9.47
N GLY A 56 -7.93 -7.85 10.57
CA GLY A 56 -8.08 -6.50 11.11
C GLY A 56 -6.75 -5.87 11.56
N GLY A 57 -5.86 -6.64 12.20
CA GLY A 57 -4.55 -6.14 12.60
C GLY A 57 -3.63 -5.88 11.41
N ALA A 58 -3.71 -6.71 10.36
CA ALA A 58 -3.02 -6.47 9.11
C ALA A 58 -3.52 -5.19 8.42
N THR A 59 -4.84 -4.95 8.40
CA THR A 59 -5.43 -3.73 7.85
C THR A 59 -4.94 -2.49 8.62
N LEU A 60 -4.92 -2.54 9.96
CA LEU A 60 -4.51 -1.39 10.78
C LEU A 60 -3.01 -1.10 10.64
N ASN A 61 -2.17 -2.13 10.56
CA ASN A 61 -0.75 -1.97 10.24
C ASN A 61 -0.55 -1.35 8.85
N ALA A 62 -1.28 -1.82 7.84
CA ALA A 62 -1.24 -1.25 6.50
C ALA A 62 -1.62 0.23 6.47
N LEU A 63 -2.68 0.61 7.20
CA LEU A 63 -3.10 2.01 7.31
C LEU A 63 -2.05 2.87 8.01
N LEU A 64 -1.47 2.39 9.11
CA LEU A 64 -0.40 3.10 9.81
C LEU A 64 0.79 3.38 8.89
N VAL A 65 1.30 2.33 8.24
CA VAL A 65 2.46 2.43 7.36
C VAL A 65 2.18 3.32 6.15
N VAL A 66 1.00 3.23 5.53
CA VAL A 66 0.63 4.16 4.44
C VAL A 66 0.57 5.60 4.93
N THR A 67 -0.02 5.83 6.10
CA THR A 67 -0.14 7.18 6.65
C THR A 67 1.23 7.78 6.91
N GLU A 68 2.18 7.00 7.45
CA GLU A 68 3.59 7.41 7.62
C GLU A 68 4.22 7.85 6.29
N HIS A 69 4.08 7.03 5.25
CA HIS A 69 4.66 7.32 3.93
C HIS A 69 4.02 8.54 3.28
N LEU A 70 2.69 8.66 3.31
CA LEU A 70 1.99 9.82 2.78
C LEU A 70 2.31 11.09 3.57
N SER A 71 2.48 10.97 4.90
CA SER A 71 2.90 12.09 5.75
C SER A 71 4.29 12.58 5.38
N ALA A 72 5.24 11.66 5.20
CA ALA A 72 6.60 11.98 4.77
C ALA A 72 6.62 12.60 3.35
N GLN A 73 5.83 12.07 2.40
CA GLN A 73 5.70 12.63 1.05
C GLN A 73 5.11 14.05 1.05
N ALA A 74 4.20 14.33 1.99
CA ALA A 74 3.63 15.66 2.18
C ALA A 74 4.52 16.62 3.00
N GLY A 75 5.69 16.17 3.46
CA GLY A 75 6.66 16.99 4.20
C GLY A 75 6.39 17.11 5.70
N PHE A 76 5.53 16.27 6.27
CA PHE A 76 5.32 16.21 7.72
C PHE A 76 6.42 15.40 8.41
N LEU A 77 6.78 15.82 9.64
CA LEU A 77 7.77 15.13 10.48
C LEU A 77 7.13 14.06 11.38
N THR A 78 5.80 14.08 11.49
CA THR A 78 4.98 13.19 12.30
C THR A 78 3.92 12.51 11.44
N VAL A 79 3.30 11.45 11.96
CA VAL A 79 2.18 10.79 11.30
C VAL A 79 0.94 11.67 11.39
N GLU A 80 0.45 12.14 10.25
CA GLU A 80 -0.63 13.11 10.16
C GLU A 80 -1.88 12.50 9.52
N SER A 81 -2.94 12.32 10.29
CA SER A 81 -4.19 11.69 9.80
C SER A 81 -4.87 12.45 8.65
N LYS A 82 -4.60 13.75 8.50
CA LYS A 82 -5.15 14.57 7.40
C LYS A 82 -4.76 14.05 6.01
N VAL A 83 -3.63 13.36 5.87
CA VAL A 83 -3.21 12.79 4.57
C VAL A 83 -4.14 11.66 4.10
N LEU A 84 -4.99 11.13 4.98
CA LEU A 84 -5.97 10.10 4.64
C LEU A 84 -7.30 10.67 4.12
N GLN A 85 -7.63 11.93 4.41
CA GLN A 85 -8.96 12.50 4.12
C GLN A 85 -9.25 12.50 2.61
N ASP A 86 -8.24 12.79 1.79
CA ASP A 86 -8.35 12.84 0.34
C ASP A 86 -7.67 11.64 -0.36
N ALA A 87 -7.25 10.63 0.41
CA ALA A 87 -6.50 9.50 -0.14
C ALA A 87 -7.41 8.34 -0.56
N ASP A 88 -7.37 8.02 -1.84
CA ASP A 88 -7.89 6.75 -2.34
C ASP A 88 -6.84 5.65 -2.10
N ILE A 89 -7.07 4.79 -1.10
CA ILE A 89 -6.14 3.71 -0.72
C ILE A 89 -6.79 2.35 -0.99
N LEU A 90 -6.08 1.49 -1.71
CA LEU A 90 -6.45 0.08 -1.90
C LEU A 90 -5.59 -0.81 -1.02
N ILE A 91 -6.20 -1.57 -0.12
CA ILE A 91 -5.52 -2.60 0.69
C ILE A 91 -6.00 -3.96 0.22
N MET A 92 -5.08 -4.85 -0.13
CA MET A 92 -5.37 -6.23 -0.49
C MET A 92 -4.61 -7.19 0.42
N HIS A 93 -5.34 -8.14 1.01
CA HIS A 93 -4.77 -9.18 1.86
C HIS A 93 -4.52 -10.43 1.02
N MET A 94 -3.25 -10.81 0.89
CA MET A 94 -2.82 -11.97 0.11
C MET A 94 -2.74 -13.18 1.03
N VAL A 95 -3.63 -14.15 0.79
CA VAL A 95 -3.55 -15.47 1.41
C VAL A 95 -2.65 -16.33 0.52
N SER A 96 -1.38 -16.48 0.90
CA SER A 96 -0.44 -17.42 0.24
C SER A 96 -0.16 -18.60 1.14
#